data_AF-A0A254SWC4-F1
#
_entry.id   AF-A0A254SWC4-F1
#
_cell.length_a   1.000
_cell.length_b   1.000
_cell.length_c   1.000
_cell.angle_alpha   90.00
_cell.angle_beta   90.00
_cell.angle_gamma   90.00
#
_symmetry.space_group_name_H-M   'P 1'
#
loop_
_entity.id
_entity.type
_entity.pdbx_description
1 polymer ?
#
loop_
_entity_poly.entity_id
_entity_poly.type
_entity_poly.pdbx_seq_one_letter_code
_entity_poly.pdbx_strand_id
1 'polypeptide(L)'
;MRGEKLLIKALPFAVLSASLAMVACDSGSNSNESRNDNPVLPENPVGDGSNIAAVETAEDLMNCTESREGNMAKVLSENAIYECVDERWSKVTVIETLPRDTSSNDISSSSDSSSETSPSGNSSAGETQMSSSSMNSDVSSVRSPHCFEPWHGNEMVYQILTGYDNGSGTSGYWYSFGDDADGGMSTIVWPVPAPATESPDVLDALIDFCGGVCGTFELAKGSLTYDPYAGVGFNIAGVDENGYPTTVDASAMGGIIVTYSSSMGATLELGLGEEMDRSIGYDNPFVVLPKNTNGIVKEFKWSEFKQAGWGDVEITGEEAAKKLASIRFRVQGKDGSKGEFNIKAIKAYNPSDCAAFVPPVFSSSSKNVNSSSSKPVSSSSIVRSSSSGENAVGIKPIDSFETWSGADGMERISTGFFAEKEDGGYWYEYNDSEDGGKSSIIWPEPLGNEYDAKSFLPVIDIYGGVYGTYQLNAGDLPYNPYVGVGFDLAGHDANGNLVLADASSMEGICVGYYSDAPITVEMGFGETKDRELEYDVPLARLPKSTAGTYKEFKWSDFKQAGWGRGEKVSGEQAAKTLGSLKFKIQEKDGSMGKFNIMAVGPYRNGNCSVLSMAPVLP
;
A
#
# COMPACT_ATOMS: atom_id res chain seq x y z
N MET A 1 71.92 -26.88 10.48
CA MET A 1 70.61 -27.14 11.13
C MET A 1 69.66 -26.03 10.72
N ARG A 2 68.39 -26.32 10.35
CA ARG A 2 67.23 -25.40 10.07
C ARG A 2 67.56 -24.05 9.38
N GLY A 3 67.14 -23.76 8.14
CA GLY A 3 65.73 -23.54 7.73
C GLY A 3 65.26 -22.15 8.22
N GLU A 4 64.71 -21.21 7.44
CA GLU A 4 64.14 -21.22 6.07
C GLU A 4 64.08 -19.78 5.45
N LYS A 5 63.90 -19.69 4.11
CA LYS A 5 63.08 -18.72 3.30
C LYS A 5 63.41 -17.20 3.26
N LEU A 6 63.57 -16.58 2.07
CA LEU A 6 62.60 -15.88 1.14
C LEU A 6 62.08 -14.51 1.67
N LEU A 7 61.79 -13.42 0.91
CA LEU A 7 61.85 -13.04 -0.53
C LEU A 7 61.77 -11.48 -0.72
N ILE A 8 62.18 -11.00 -1.91
CA ILE A 8 61.68 -9.81 -2.69
C ILE A 8 61.84 -8.34 -2.17
N LYS A 9 62.08 -7.43 -3.12
CA LYS A 9 62.17 -5.95 -3.03
C LYS A 9 61.53 -5.26 -4.26
N ALA A 10 61.20 -3.96 -4.11
CA ALA A 10 60.95 -2.88 -5.10
C ALA A 10 59.53 -2.79 -5.74
N LEU A 11 58.72 -1.71 -5.65
CA LEU A 11 58.87 -0.24 -5.95
C LEU A 11 58.99 0.11 -7.47
N PRO A 12 58.55 1.29 -7.95
CA PRO A 12 57.18 1.87 -8.06
C PRO A 12 56.93 2.50 -9.49
N PHE A 13 56.31 3.71 -9.60
CA PHE A 13 55.95 4.54 -10.82
C PHE A 13 54.59 4.25 -11.50
N ALA A 14 53.86 5.19 -12.13
CA ALA A 14 53.80 6.67 -12.04
C ALA A 14 52.58 7.26 -12.80
N VAL A 15 52.39 8.59 -12.72
CA VAL A 15 51.26 9.39 -13.25
C VAL A 15 51.51 9.94 -14.67
N LEU A 16 50.48 9.97 -15.52
CA LEU A 16 50.27 10.91 -16.64
C LEU A 16 48.77 11.28 -16.65
N SER A 17 48.27 12.52 -16.69
CA SER A 17 48.62 13.78 -17.39
C SER A 17 48.07 13.87 -18.82
N ALA A 18 47.02 14.68 -19.02
CA ALA A 18 46.32 14.89 -20.28
C ALA A 18 47.07 15.83 -21.26
N SER A 19 46.66 15.85 -22.53
CA SER A 19 47.06 16.86 -23.51
C SER A 19 45.99 17.05 -24.59
N LEU A 20 45.66 18.31 -24.86
CA LEU A 20 44.66 18.77 -25.82
C LEU A 20 45.32 19.06 -27.18
N ALA A 21 44.60 18.88 -28.30
CA ALA A 21 45.07 19.33 -29.62
C ALA A 21 43.91 19.85 -30.48
N MET A 22 43.99 21.12 -30.89
CA MET A 22 43.17 21.70 -31.96
C MET A 22 44.02 21.86 -33.23
N VAL A 23 43.44 21.64 -34.40
CA VAL A 23 43.98 22.05 -35.71
C VAL A 23 42.81 22.58 -36.55
N ALA A 24 43.05 23.63 -37.33
CA ALA A 24 42.05 24.29 -38.17
C ALA A 24 42.55 24.48 -39.63
N CYS A 25 41.59 24.63 -40.54
CA CYS A 25 41.70 25.15 -41.92
C CYS A 25 42.52 24.34 -42.95
N ASP A 26 41.88 23.97 -44.08
CA ASP A 26 42.08 24.66 -45.36
C ASP A 26 40.92 24.37 -46.36
N SER A 27 41.00 24.90 -47.59
CA SER A 27 39.86 25.28 -48.44
C SER A 27 39.96 24.71 -49.87
N GLY A 28 38.80 24.44 -50.50
CA GLY A 28 38.57 24.82 -51.91
C GLY A 28 38.55 23.76 -53.03
N SER A 29 37.41 23.76 -53.74
CA SER A 29 37.29 23.64 -55.22
C SER A 29 37.08 22.28 -55.92
N ASN A 30 35.80 21.94 -56.04
CA ASN A 30 35.03 21.69 -57.30
C ASN A 30 35.62 20.87 -58.47
N SER A 31 34.86 19.86 -58.87
CA SER A 31 34.36 19.75 -60.26
C SER A 31 33.00 19.05 -60.31
N ASN A 32 32.04 19.61 -61.05
CA ASN A 32 30.64 19.19 -61.09
C ASN A 32 30.40 17.91 -61.92
N GLU A 33 29.39 17.14 -61.54
CA GLU A 33 28.50 16.47 -62.51
C GLU A 33 27.03 16.68 -62.12
N SER A 34 26.17 16.88 -63.12
CA SER A 34 24.85 17.47 -62.94
C SER A 34 23.72 16.43 -62.93
N ARG A 35 22.81 16.53 -61.96
CA ARG A 35 21.41 16.13 -62.15
C ARG A 35 20.47 17.06 -61.37
N ASN A 36 19.34 17.39 -62.00
CA ASN A 36 18.29 18.18 -61.39
C ASN A 36 17.54 17.35 -60.35
N ASP A 37 17.86 17.54 -59.09
CA ASP A 37 16.91 17.32 -58.00
C ASP A 37 16.78 18.65 -57.26
N ASN A 38 15.61 19.25 -57.35
CA ASN A 38 15.23 20.37 -56.50
C ASN A 38 14.82 19.73 -55.17
N PRO A 39 15.57 19.88 -54.06
CA PRO A 39 15.05 19.49 -52.76
C PRO A 39 13.92 20.46 -52.47
N VAL A 40 12.69 19.95 -52.56
CA VAL A 40 11.53 20.63 -51.99
C VAL A 40 11.88 20.88 -50.53
N LEU A 41 11.93 22.17 -50.14
CA LEU A 41 11.99 22.56 -48.74
C LEU A 41 10.91 21.75 -48.01
N PRO A 42 11.23 21.01 -46.93
CA PRO A 42 10.21 20.63 -45.99
C PRO A 42 9.54 21.92 -45.54
N GLU A 43 8.30 22.13 -45.96
CA GLU A 43 7.41 23.09 -45.34
C GLU A 43 7.29 22.62 -43.89
N ASN A 44 8.08 23.20 -42.98
CA ASN A 44 7.92 22.93 -41.57
C ASN A 44 6.51 23.40 -41.20
N PRO A 45 5.60 22.49 -40.82
CA PRO A 45 4.25 22.88 -40.50
C PRO A 45 4.30 23.79 -39.28
N VAL A 46 3.42 24.79 -39.26
CA VAL A 46 3.00 25.44 -38.02
C VAL A 46 2.31 24.36 -37.19
N GLY A 47 3.09 23.67 -36.37
CA GLY A 47 2.69 22.49 -35.63
C GLY A 47 2.20 22.87 -34.25
N ASP A 48 0.94 22.53 -33.98
CA ASP A 48 0.35 22.43 -32.66
C ASP A 48 1.31 21.73 -31.67
N GLY A 49 1.47 22.28 -30.46
CA GLY A 49 2.61 22.15 -29.54
C GLY A 49 2.82 20.77 -28.90
N SER A 50 2.84 19.73 -29.71
CA SER A 50 2.65 18.32 -29.35
C SER A 50 3.92 17.46 -29.51
N ASN A 51 5.02 18.04 -29.99
CA ASN A 51 6.32 17.37 -30.10
C ASN A 51 7.40 18.21 -29.41
N ILE A 52 7.60 17.98 -28.11
CA ILE A 52 8.71 18.56 -27.33
C ILE A 52 10.01 17.93 -27.83
N ALA A 53 10.96 18.75 -28.30
CA ALA A 53 12.25 18.26 -28.77
C ALA A 53 13.06 17.70 -27.58
N ALA A 54 13.53 16.45 -27.69
CA ALA A 54 14.36 15.83 -26.66
C ALA A 54 15.85 15.96 -27.00
N VAL A 55 16.67 16.30 -25.99
CA VAL A 55 18.13 16.34 -26.07
C VAL A 55 18.73 15.65 -24.85
N GLU A 56 19.95 15.11 -24.97
CA GLU A 56 20.58 14.36 -23.88
C GLU A 56 20.95 15.28 -22.70
N THR A 57 21.66 16.38 -22.96
CA THR A 57 22.07 17.34 -21.94
C THR A 57 21.56 18.76 -22.20
N ALA A 58 21.57 19.63 -21.18
CA ALA A 58 21.17 21.03 -21.34
C ALA A 58 22.11 21.85 -22.25
N GLU A 59 23.35 21.37 -22.47
CA GLU A 59 24.33 22.00 -23.38
C GLU A 59 24.01 21.70 -24.86
N ASP A 60 23.23 20.64 -25.14
CA ASP A 60 22.78 20.25 -26.49
C ASP A 60 21.54 21.05 -26.95
N LEU A 61 20.98 21.91 -26.09
CA LEU A 61 19.86 22.78 -26.44
C LEU A 61 20.28 23.82 -27.49
N MET A 62 19.59 23.81 -28.64
CA MET A 62 19.75 24.85 -29.67
C MET A 62 19.53 26.24 -29.07
N ASN A 63 20.32 27.23 -29.50
CA ASN A 63 20.20 28.62 -29.04
C ASN A 63 18.74 29.10 -29.07
N CYS A 64 18.29 29.62 -27.92
CA CYS A 64 17.06 30.38 -27.80
C CYS A 64 17.28 31.76 -28.48
N THR A 65 16.26 32.26 -29.16
CA THR A 65 16.27 33.47 -30.03
C THR A 65 14.85 34.00 -30.13
N GLU A 66 14.63 35.28 -30.47
CA GLU A 66 13.27 35.86 -30.66
C GLU A 66 12.29 34.97 -31.47
N SER A 67 12.78 34.27 -32.51
CA SER A 67 11.96 33.37 -33.35
C SER A 67 11.64 32.00 -32.75
N ARG A 68 12.19 31.71 -31.56
CA ARG A 68 12.03 30.44 -30.82
C ARG A 68 11.43 30.62 -29.42
N GLU A 69 11.11 31.85 -29.04
CA GLU A 69 10.41 32.20 -27.80
C GLU A 69 9.16 31.31 -27.60
N GLY A 70 8.95 30.79 -26.39
CA GLY A 70 7.84 29.88 -26.03
C GLY A 70 7.98 28.43 -26.52
N ASN A 71 9.11 28.03 -27.12
CA ASN A 71 9.35 26.61 -27.43
C ASN A 71 9.84 25.84 -26.21
N MET A 72 9.38 24.60 -26.06
CA MET A 72 9.79 23.66 -25.01
C MET A 72 10.73 22.56 -25.53
N ALA A 73 11.66 22.13 -24.68
CA ALA A 73 12.55 20.99 -24.92
C ALA A 73 12.71 20.14 -23.65
N LYS A 74 12.86 18.81 -23.80
CA LYS A 74 13.13 17.89 -22.69
C LYS A 74 14.61 17.53 -22.64
N VAL A 75 15.24 17.77 -21.50
CA VAL A 75 16.63 17.35 -21.22
C VAL A 75 16.58 16.00 -20.49
N LEU A 76 17.10 14.95 -21.13
CA LEU A 76 16.96 13.58 -20.65
C LEU A 76 17.81 13.30 -19.41
N SER A 77 19.05 13.80 -19.36
CA SER A 77 19.97 13.60 -18.22
C SER A 77 19.47 14.20 -16.90
N GLU A 78 18.56 15.17 -16.95
CA GLU A 78 17.94 15.82 -15.78
C GLU A 78 16.45 15.48 -15.62
N ASN A 79 15.89 14.66 -16.52
CA ASN A 79 14.45 14.41 -16.68
C ASN A 79 13.56 15.67 -16.56
N ALA A 80 14.02 16.79 -17.14
CA ALA A 80 13.41 18.11 -16.96
C ALA A 80 12.95 18.74 -18.28
N ILE A 81 11.90 19.56 -18.21
CA ILE A 81 11.44 20.39 -19.33
C ILE A 81 12.02 21.80 -19.16
N TYR A 82 12.54 22.35 -20.26
CA TYR A 82 13.02 23.72 -20.38
C TYR A 82 12.16 24.46 -21.40
N GLU A 83 11.89 25.73 -21.13
CA GLU A 83 11.19 26.66 -22.02
C GLU A 83 12.12 27.81 -22.41
N CYS A 84 12.08 28.22 -23.67
CA CYS A 84 12.85 29.33 -24.22
C CYS A 84 12.11 30.64 -23.93
N VAL A 85 12.62 31.44 -22.98
CA VAL A 85 12.01 32.69 -22.49
C VAL A 85 13.06 33.82 -22.42
N ASP A 86 12.74 35.00 -22.94
CA ASP A 86 13.63 36.17 -23.06
C ASP A 86 15.00 35.80 -23.69
N GLU A 87 14.98 35.09 -24.82
CA GLU A 87 16.17 34.54 -25.50
C GLU A 87 17.03 33.57 -24.64
N ARG A 88 16.51 33.03 -23.53
CA ARG A 88 17.22 32.11 -22.64
C ARG A 88 16.40 30.88 -22.24
N TRP A 89 17.04 29.72 -22.17
CA TRP A 89 16.41 28.51 -21.62
C TRP A 89 16.23 28.59 -20.10
N SER A 90 14.99 28.42 -19.65
CA SER A 90 14.57 28.41 -18.25
C SER A 90 13.94 27.05 -17.91
N LYS A 91 14.32 26.45 -16.77
CA LYS A 91 13.78 25.16 -16.32
C LYS A 91 12.35 25.34 -15.81
N VAL A 92 11.40 24.60 -16.36
CA VAL A 92 9.98 24.71 -15.99
C VAL A 92 9.74 24.00 -14.66
N THR A 93 9.70 24.76 -13.57
CA THR A 93 9.10 24.31 -12.31
C THR A 93 7.59 24.46 -12.43
N VAL A 94 6.86 23.34 -12.45
CA VAL A 94 5.40 23.35 -12.58
C VAL A 94 4.77 23.97 -11.33
N ILE A 95 4.30 25.20 -11.47
CA ILE A 95 3.40 25.86 -10.52
C ILE A 95 2.02 25.85 -11.17
N GLU A 96 1.04 25.19 -10.56
CA GLU A 96 -0.34 25.25 -11.06
C GLU A 96 -0.93 26.65 -10.86
N THR A 97 -1.02 27.43 -11.95
CA THR A 97 -1.80 28.67 -11.97
C THR A 97 -2.84 28.64 -13.10
N LEU A 98 -4.08 28.34 -12.73
CA LEU A 98 -5.26 28.49 -13.61
C LEU A 98 -5.68 29.96 -13.75
N PRO A 99 -6.06 30.41 -14.96
CA PRO A 99 -6.88 31.60 -15.14
C PRO A 99 -8.27 31.29 -15.75
N ARG A 100 -9.26 31.21 -14.86
CA ARG A 100 -10.55 31.92 -14.89
C ARG A 100 -11.41 31.97 -16.18
N ASP A 101 -12.54 31.28 -16.11
CA ASP A 101 -13.89 31.57 -16.61
C ASP A 101 -14.12 32.44 -17.87
N THR A 102 -14.96 31.94 -18.78
CA THR A 102 -16.00 32.78 -19.40
C THR A 102 -17.28 31.97 -19.67
N SER A 103 -18.40 32.43 -19.12
CA SER A 103 -19.73 31.80 -19.16
C SER A 103 -20.53 32.09 -20.45
N SER A 104 -21.42 31.17 -20.85
CA SER A 104 -22.67 31.47 -21.60
C SER A 104 -23.67 30.30 -21.51
N ASN A 105 -24.96 30.58 -21.74
CA ASN A 105 -26.11 29.82 -21.21
C ASN A 105 -26.87 28.94 -22.25
N ASP A 106 -27.99 28.37 -21.77
CA ASP A 106 -29.26 28.04 -22.48
C ASP A 106 -29.49 26.59 -22.97
N ILE A 107 -30.69 25.97 -22.98
CA ILE A 107 -32.03 26.18 -22.35
C ILE A 107 -32.87 24.89 -22.54
N SER A 108 -33.69 24.46 -21.54
CA SER A 108 -34.91 23.58 -21.63
C SER A 108 -34.85 22.20 -22.36
N SER A 109 -35.80 21.25 -22.23
CA SER A 109 -37.21 21.30 -21.80
C SER A 109 -37.75 20.02 -21.12
N SER A 110 -38.93 20.15 -20.50
CA SER A 110 -39.87 19.14 -19.97
C SER A 110 -40.37 18.12 -21.03
N SER A 111 -41.21 17.11 -20.78
CA SER A 111 -42.17 16.80 -19.69
C SER A 111 -42.25 15.26 -19.45
N ASP A 112 -43.25 14.57 -18.85
CA ASP A 112 -44.60 14.90 -18.33
C ASP A 112 -45.10 13.84 -17.30
N SER A 113 -46.38 13.86 -16.90
CA SER A 113 -47.06 12.85 -16.03
C SER A 113 -48.57 12.72 -16.40
N SER A 114 -49.47 11.91 -15.80
CA SER A 114 -49.53 11.24 -14.49
C SER A 114 -50.40 9.96 -14.49
N SER A 115 -50.58 9.35 -13.31
CA SER A 115 -51.63 8.41 -12.86
C SER A 115 -53.07 9.03 -12.88
N GLU A 116 -54.23 8.44 -12.50
CA GLU A 116 -54.73 7.23 -11.77
C GLU A 116 -56.04 6.71 -12.46
N THR A 117 -56.80 5.65 -12.11
CA THR A 117 -57.56 5.32 -10.85
C THR A 117 -58.21 3.91 -10.89
N SER A 118 -58.57 3.35 -9.72
CA SER A 118 -59.30 2.07 -9.46
C SER A 118 -60.87 2.25 -9.48
N PRO A 119 -61.79 1.41 -8.91
CA PRO A 119 -61.70 0.19 -8.04
C PRO A 119 -62.77 -0.94 -8.26
N SER A 120 -62.95 -1.81 -7.23
CA SER A 120 -63.98 -2.86 -6.96
C SER A 120 -63.69 -4.31 -7.45
N GLY A 121 -64.01 -5.39 -6.73
CA GLY A 121 -64.44 -5.57 -5.32
C GLY A 121 -64.81 -7.04 -4.95
N ASN A 122 -64.41 -7.52 -3.75
CA ASN A 122 -64.77 -8.76 -2.99
C ASN A 122 -65.01 -10.10 -3.74
N SER A 123 -64.38 -11.22 -3.36
CA SER A 123 -64.64 -12.00 -2.12
C SER A 123 -63.46 -12.96 -1.82
N SER A 124 -62.91 -13.06 -0.59
CA SER A 124 -63.30 -13.98 0.51
C SER A 124 -63.38 -15.47 0.10
N ALA A 125 -62.69 -16.45 0.73
CA ALA A 125 -62.00 -16.49 2.03
C ALA A 125 -60.75 -17.42 2.02
N GLY A 126 -59.82 -17.25 2.98
CA GLY A 126 -58.62 -18.09 3.12
C GLY A 126 -57.55 -17.54 4.06
N GLU A 127 -57.94 -17.23 5.30
CA GLU A 127 -57.14 -17.01 6.54
C GLU A 127 -55.70 -16.45 6.39
N THR A 128 -55.48 -15.13 6.58
CA THR A 128 -55.26 -14.46 7.89
C THR A 128 -53.90 -14.84 8.51
N GLN A 129 -52.83 -14.09 8.23
CA GLN A 129 -52.29 -12.98 9.07
C GLN A 129 -51.80 -13.43 10.46
N MET A 130 -50.50 -13.27 10.77
CA MET A 130 -49.89 -12.04 11.35
C MET A 130 -50.62 -11.58 12.64
N SER A 131 -49.98 -11.40 13.81
CA SER A 131 -48.69 -10.72 14.02
C SER A 131 -48.20 -10.75 15.48
N SER A 132 -46.95 -10.29 15.66
CA SER A 132 -46.38 -9.58 16.84
C SER A 132 -46.29 -10.25 18.23
N SER A 133 -45.07 -10.66 18.58
CA SER A 133 -44.27 -10.16 19.74
C SER A 133 -42.81 -10.60 19.48
N SER A 134 -41.79 -9.74 19.49
CA SER A 134 -41.25 -8.83 20.53
C SER A 134 -40.50 -9.58 21.64
N MET A 135 -39.26 -9.14 21.92
CA MET A 135 -38.16 -9.71 22.75
C MET A 135 -37.12 -10.48 21.90
N ASN A 136 -36.01 -9.84 21.51
CA ASN A 136 -34.78 -9.57 22.29
C ASN A 136 -34.03 -10.83 22.75
N SER A 137 -32.94 -11.19 22.04
CA SER A 137 -31.57 -10.96 22.53
C SER A 137 -30.53 -11.45 21.50
N ASP A 138 -29.33 -10.91 21.64
CA ASP A 138 -28.01 -11.22 21.06
C ASP A 138 -27.78 -12.56 20.32
N VAL A 139 -26.99 -12.50 19.24
CA VAL A 139 -25.66 -13.14 19.21
C VAL A 139 -24.80 -12.60 18.06
N SER A 140 -23.52 -12.43 18.37
CA SER A 140 -22.44 -11.99 17.48
C SER A 140 -22.19 -12.95 16.32
N SER A 141 -22.14 -12.45 15.08
CA SER A 141 -21.55 -13.19 13.96
C SER A 141 -20.03 -13.02 14.00
N VAL A 142 -19.34 -13.93 14.68
CA VAL A 142 -17.88 -14.11 14.54
C VAL A 142 -17.59 -14.37 13.05
N ARG A 143 -16.87 -13.47 12.38
CA ARG A 143 -16.38 -13.73 11.01
C ARG A 143 -15.36 -14.87 11.08
N SER A 144 -15.50 -15.87 10.22
CA SER A 144 -14.63 -17.04 10.21
C SER A 144 -13.21 -16.66 9.76
N PRO A 145 -12.15 -17.22 10.36
CA PRO A 145 -10.75 -16.87 10.06
C PRO A 145 -10.25 -17.49 8.74
N HIS A 146 -11.12 -17.66 7.73
CA HIS A 146 -10.88 -18.41 6.49
C HIS A 146 -11.66 -17.83 5.29
N CYS A 147 -11.36 -16.59 4.89
CA CYS A 147 -11.81 -16.01 3.62
C CYS A 147 -10.61 -15.58 2.77
N PHE A 148 -10.44 -16.24 1.62
CA PHE A 148 -9.49 -15.83 0.59
C PHE A 148 -10.10 -14.70 -0.24
N GLU A 149 -9.53 -13.50 -0.14
CA GLU A 149 -10.03 -12.33 -0.85
C GLU A 149 -9.54 -12.29 -2.32
N PRO A 150 -10.35 -11.75 -3.24
CA PRO A 150 -9.90 -11.46 -4.60
C PRO A 150 -8.74 -10.46 -4.61
N TRP A 151 -7.56 -10.88 -5.06
CA TRP A 151 -6.43 -10.00 -5.32
C TRP A 151 -6.39 -9.55 -6.79
N HIS A 152 -6.05 -8.29 -7.01
CA HIS A 152 -5.83 -7.70 -8.33
C HIS A 152 -4.61 -6.75 -8.28
N GLY A 153 -3.57 -7.05 -9.05
CA GLY A 153 -2.34 -6.25 -9.05
C GLY A 153 -2.52 -4.82 -9.57
N ASN A 154 -3.55 -4.57 -10.39
CA ASN A 154 -3.88 -3.21 -10.83
C ASN A 154 -4.61 -2.37 -9.77
N GLU A 155 -4.87 -2.92 -8.58
CA GLU A 155 -5.43 -2.21 -7.42
C GLU A 155 -4.31 -1.84 -6.42
N MET A 156 -3.03 -2.02 -6.79
CA MET A 156 -1.82 -1.67 -6.00
C MET A 156 -1.79 -2.34 -4.61
N VAL A 157 -2.42 -3.51 -4.49
CA VAL A 157 -2.36 -4.35 -3.29
C VAL A 157 -1.16 -5.28 -3.40
N TYR A 158 -0.19 -5.17 -2.50
CA TYR A 158 1.07 -5.91 -2.58
C TYR A 158 0.98 -7.37 -2.09
N GLN A 159 0.03 -7.64 -1.19
CA GLN A 159 -0.20 -8.93 -0.55
C GLN A 159 -1.54 -9.55 -0.96
N ILE A 160 -1.60 -10.86 -1.17
CA ILE A 160 -2.87 -11.58 -1.29
C ILE A 160 -3.45 -11.82 0.12
N LEU A 161 -4.59 -11.24 0.46
CA LEU A 161 -5.30 -11.57 1.71
C LEU A 161 -5.90 -12.98 1.62
N THR A 162 -5.12 -13.99 1.97
CA THR A 162 -5.47 -15.41 1.82
C THR A 162 -6.56 -15.87 2.78
N GLY A 163 -6.72 -15.19 3.93
CA GLY A 163 -7.51 -15.67 5.05
C GLY A 163 -6.93 -16.92 5.73
N TYR A 164 -5.63 -17.16 5.65
CA TYR A 164 -5.00 -18.35 6.24
C TYR A 164 -3.73 -18.05 7.04
N ASP A 165 -3.38 -16.77 7.25
CA ASP A 165 -2.14 -16.36 7.93
C ASP A 165 -1.98 -17.02 9.31
N ASN A 166 -0.79 -17.56 9.56
CA ASN A 166 -0.44 -18.30 10.77
C ASN A 166 0.03 -17.38 11.93
N GLY A 167 -0.01 -16.06 11.76
CA GLY A 167 0.54 -15.06 12.68
C GLY A 167 1.97 -14.64 12.36
N SER A 168 2.57 -15.11 11.27
CA SER A 168 3.91 -14.68 10.82
C SER A 168 3.90 -13.38 10.02
N GLY A 169 2.73 -12.95 9.50
CA GLY A 169 2.65 -11.81 8.59
C GLY A 169 3.28 -12.05 7.21
N THR A 170 3.60 -13.30 6.86
CA THR A 170 4.25 -13.66 5.58
C THR A 170 3.32 -14.41 4.61
N SER A 171 2.05 -14.61 4.98
CA SER A 171 1.03 -15.11 4.06
C SER A 171 0.85 -14.16 2.87
N GLY A 172 0.56 -14.68 1.69
CA GLY A 172 0.09 -13.89 0.55
C GLY A 172 1.13 -13.01 -0.15
N TYR A 173 2.31 -12.80 0.44
CA TYR A 173 3.42 -12.12 -0.20
C TYR A 173 4.00 -12.98 -1.33
N TRP A 174 4.37 -12.29 -2.41
CA TRP A 174 4.98 -12.90 -3.57
C TRP A 174 6.47 -13.13 -3.33
N TYR A 175 6.98 -14.25 -3.82
CA TYR A 175 8.41 -14.58 -3.83
C TYR A 175 8.83 -15.17 -5.17
N SER A 176 10.12 -15.05 -5.50
CA SER A 176 10.72 -15.69 -6.68
C SER A 176 11.26 -17.08 -6.34
N PHE A 177 11.26 -18.01 -7.30
CA PHE A 177 11.92 -19.32 -7.12
C PHE A 177 12.49 -19.85 -8.43
N GLY A 178 13.55 -20.64 -8.34
CA GLY A 178 14.31 -21.14 -9.47
C GLY A 178 14.70 -22.62 -9.36
N ASP A 179 15.56 -23.04 -10.27
CA ASP A 179 16.14 -24.38 -10.37
C ASP A 179 17.59 -24.44 -9.84
N ASP A 180 18.03 -23.39 -9.16
CA ASP A 180 19.40 -23.19 -8.68
C ASP A 180 19.81 -24.20 -7.59
N ALA A 181 18.90 -24.54 -6.68
CA ALA A 181 19.11 -25.59 -5.67
C ALA A 181 19.37 -26.97 -6.27
N ASP A 182 18.84 -27.23 -7.48
CA ASP A 182 19.03 -28.44 -8.26
C ASP A 182 20.27 -28.39 -9.18
N GLY A 183 20.94 -27.23 -9.26
CA GLY A 183 22.08 -26.98 -10.15
C GLY A 183 21.71 -26.45 -11.54
N GLY A 184 20.52 -25.88 -11.69
CA GLY A 184 20.16 -25.02 -12.80
C GLY A 184 20.76 -23.61 -12.68
N MET A 185 20.49 -22.77 -13.68
CA MET A 185 20.94 -21.37 -13.72
C MET A 185 19.85 -20.45 -14.26
N SER A 186 18.58 -20.85 -14.15
CA SER A 186 17.47 -20.06 -14.66
C SER A 186 17.27 -18.78 -13.84
N THR A 187 16.87 -17.70 -14.51
CA THR A 187 16.72 -16.38 -13.89
C THR A 187 15.44 -15.70 -14.32
N ILE A 188 14.92 -14.81 -13.47
CA ILE A 188 13.91 -13.83 -13.86
C ILE A 188 14.55 -12.45 -13.79
N VAL A 189 14.47 -11.72 -14.90
CA VAL A 189 14.87 -10.32 -15.02
C VAL A 189 13.63 -9.47 -14.81
N TRP A 190 13.66 -8.67 -13.76
CA TRP A 190 12.62 -7.74 -13.40
C TRP A 190 12.68 -6.46 -14.26
N PRO A 191 11.53 -5.89 -14.69
CA PRO A 191 11.48 -4.68 -15.51
C PRO A 191 11.89 -3.41 -14.74
N VAL A 192 11.82 -3.45 -13.41
CA VAL A 192 12.36 -2.43 -12.50
C VAL A 192 13.55 -3.03 -11.74
N PRO A 193 14.62 -2.25 -11.50
CA PRO A 193 15.75 -2.73 -10.72
C PRO A 193 15.34 -2.89 -9.24
N ALA A 194 15.78 -3.99 -8.61
CA ALA A 194 15.68 -4.11 -7.15
C ALA A 194 16.50 -2.97 -6.49
N PRO A 195 15.95 -2.25 -5.50
CA PRO A 195 16.68 -1.19 -4.82
C PRO A 195 17.94 -1.73 -4.16
N ALA A 196 19.06 -1.00 -4.30
CA ALA A 196 20.42 -1.53 -4.06
C ALA A 196 20.77 -1.80 -2.57
N THR A 197 19.80 -1.68 -1.67
CA THR A 197 19.95 -1.83 -0.21
C THR A 197 19.05 -2.90 0.41
N GLU A 198 18.03 -3.39 -0.32
CA GLU A 198 17.00 -4.27 0.22
C GLU A 198 17.19 -5.75 -0.13
N SER A 199 16.48 -6.60 0.62
CA SER A 199 16.37 -8.03 0.37
C SER A 199 15.89 -8.31 -1.07
N PRO A 200 16.46 -9.30 -1.80
CA PRO A 200 16.27 -9.46 -3.25
C PRO A 200 14.87 -9.88 -3.73
N ASP A 201 13.87 -9.95 -2.85
CA ASP A 201 12.52 -10.47 -3.13
C ASP A 201 11.38 -9.44 -2.93
N VAL A 202 11.65 -8.14 -2.85
CA VAL A 202 10.59 -7.11 -2.84
C VAL A 202 9.99 -6.98 -4.25
N LEU A 203 8.95 -7.78 -4.52
CA LEU A 203 8.23 -7.82 -5.80
C LEU A 203 7.16 -6.72 -5.94
N ASP A 204 7.02 -5.85 -4.94
CA ASP A 204 5.99 -4.81 -4.86
C ASP A 204 6.11 -3.77 -5.97
N ALA A 205 7.34 -3.33 -6.28
CA ALA A 205 7.62 -2.42 -7.38
C ALA A 205 7.27 -3.00 -8.77
N LEU A 206 7.09 -4.33 -8.88
CA LEU A 206 6.52 -4.95 -10.08
C LEU A 206 5.03 -4.67 -10.19
N ILE A 207 4.30 -4.73 -9.07
CA ILE A 207 2.85 -4.57 -9.02
C ILE A 207 2.49 -3.17 -9.52
N ASP A 208 3.22 -2.15 -9.09
CA ASP A 208 3.09 -0.77 -9.58
C ASP A 208 3.43 -0.62 -11.07
N PHE A 209 4.54 -1.22 -11.51
CA PHE A 209 4.99 -1.10 -12.91
C PHE A 209 4.09 -1.86 -13.90
N CYS A 210 3.61 -3.04 -13.52
CA CYS A 210 2.97 -4.00 -14.41
C CYS A 210 1.44 -4.12 -14.22
N GLY A 211 0.88 -3.57 -13.14
CA GLY A 211 -0.46 -3.91 -12.66
C GLY A 211 -0.59 -5.39 -12.27
N GLY A 212 0.46 -5.96 -11.67
CA GLY A 212 0.62 -7.40 -11.38
C GLY A 212 2.06 -7.83 -11.23
N VAL A 213 2.31 -9.10 -10.92
CA VAL A 213 3.70 -9.61 -10.80
C VAL A 213 4.20 -10.02 -12.18
N CYS A 214 5.12 -9.24 -12.76
CA CYS A 214 5.64 -9.46 -14.11
C CYS A 214 7.17 -9.49 -14.21
N GLY A 215 7.68 -10.29 -15.15
CA GLY A 215 9.12 -10.46 -15.36
C GLY A 215 9.46 -11.17 -16.66
N THR A 216 10.72 -11.04 -17.08
CA THR A 216 11.29 -11.75 -18.24
C THR A 216 12.12 -12.92 -17.76
N PHE A 217 11.74 -14.15 -18.07
CA PHE A 217 12.52 -15.33 -17.69
C PHE A 217 13.55 -15.72 -18.77
N GLU A 218 14.68 -16.23 -18.31
CA GLU A 218 15.68 -16.93 -19.11
C GLU A 218 16.00 -18.28 -18.47
N LEU A 219 15.63 -19.36 -19.15
CA LEU A 219 15.79 -20.73 -18.65
C LEU A 219 17.16 -21.28 -19.06
N ALA A 220 17.98 -21.69 -18.09
CA ALA A 220 19.33 -22.18 -18.33
C ALA A 220 19.59 -23.48 -17.57
N LYS A 221 19.88 -24.55 -18.30
CA LYS A 221 19.87 -25.94 -17.81
C LYS A 221 20.98 -26.25 -16.80
N GLY A 222 22.10 -25.51 -16.81
CA GLY A 222 23.21 -25.77 -15.90
C GLY A 222 23.67 -27.24 -15.92
N SER A 223 23.62 -27.88 -14.75
CA SER A 223 23.88 -29.32 -14.57
C SER A 223 22.62 -30.21 -14.49
N LEU A 224 21.42 -29.66 -14.70
CA LEU A 224 20.16 -30.39 -14.58
C LEU A 224 20.07 -31.55 -15.59
N THR A 225 19.52 -32.67 -15.13
CA THR A 225 19.18 -33.80 -16.00
C THR A 225 17.88 -33.58 -16.77
N TYR A 226 16.93 -32.84 -16.18
CA TYR A 226 15.64 -32.45 -16.75
C TYR A 226 15.64 -31.01 -17.28
N ASP A 227 14.50 -30.53 -17.80
CA ASP A 227 14.39 -29.20 -18.43
C ASP A 227 14.35 -28.06 -17.38
N PRO A 228 15.12 -26.97 -17.56
CA PRO A 228 15.20 -25.84 -16.60
C PRO A 228 13.85 -25.16 -16.34
N TYR A 229 13.73 -24.52 -15.16
CA TYR A 229 12.53 -23.81 -14.73
C TYR A 229 12.82 -22.57 -13.87
N ALA A 230 11.90 -21.60 -13.93
CA ALA A 230 11.83 -20.46 -13.02
C ALA A 230 10.36 -20.09 -12.74
N GLY A 231 10.09 -19.38 -11.65
CA GLY A 231 8.73 -19.06 -11.27
C GLY A 231 8.57 -17.99 -10.18
N VAL A 232 7.31 -17.68 -9.89
CA VAL A 232 6.88 -16.87 -8.74
C VAL A 232 5.79 -17.59 -7.98
N GLY A 233 5.76 -17.45 -6.66
CA GLY A 233 4.73 -18.07 -5.82
C GLY A 233 4.31 -17.16 -4.68
N PHE A 234 3.30 -17.61 -3.94
CA PHE A 234 2.91 -17.01 -2.66
C PHE A 234 2.51 -18.11 -1.67
N ASN A 235 2.78 -17.88 -0.39
CA ASN A 235 2.42 -18.81 0.68
C ASN A 235 0.97 -18.59 1.11
N ILE A 236 0.23 -19.66 1.38
CA ILE A 236 -1.16 -19.57 1.84
C ILE A 236 -1.22 -19.17 3.31
N ALA A 237 -0.40 -19.79 4.17
CA ALA A 237 -0.39 -19.47 5.61
C ALA A 237 0.78 -18.60 6.07
N GLY A 238 1.75 -18.34 5.19
CA GLY A 238 3.07 -17.81 5.58
C GLY A 238 4.02 -18.92 6.01
N VAL A 239 5.11 -18.54 6.69
CA VAL A 239 6.19 -19.43 7.13
C VAL A 239 6.20 -19.66 8.65
N ASP A 240 6.83 -20.73 9.10
CA ASP A 240 7.09 -21.00 10.52
C ASP A 240 8.30 -20.22 11.07
N GLU A 241 8.63 -20.43 12.36
CA GLU A 241 9.79 -19.81 13.03
C GLU A 241 11.15 -20.12 12.36
N ASN A 242 11.22 -21.12 11.46
CA ASN A 242 12.42 -21.53 10.75
C ASN A 242 12.42 -21.06 9.28
N GLY A 243 11.39 -20.36 8.83
CA GLY A 243 11.22 -19.93 7.44
C GLY A 243 10.58 -20.97 6.49
N TYR A 244 10.04 -22.08 7.01
CA TYR A 244 9.37 -23.09 6.18
C TYR A 244 7.87 -22.78 5.98
N PRO A 245 7.34 -22.84 4.74
CA PRO A 245 5.91 -22.64 4.47
C PRO A 245 4.99 -23.56 5.30
N THR A 246 4.03 -22.96 6.01
CA THR A 246 3.03 -23.66 6.82
C THR A 246 1.86 -24.13 5.94
N THR A 247 1.32 -25.33 6.24
CA THR A 247 0.18 -25.92 5.49
C THR A 247 -1.18 -25.63 6.13
N VAL A 248 -2.22 -25.49 5.30
CA VAL A 248 -3.61 -25.29 5.74
C VAL A 248 -4.62 -26.08 4.88
N ASP A 249 -5.87 -26.15 5.36
CA ASP A 249 -6.98 -26.70 4.59
C ASP A 249 -7.66 -25.63 3.72
N ALA A 250 -7.23 -25.55 2.47
CA ALA A 250 -7.76 -24.70 1.41
C ALA A 250 -8.97 -25.33 0.67
N SER A 251 -9.53 -26.45 1.13
CA SER A 251 -10.64 -27.15 0.45
C SER A 251 -11.85 -26.24 0.21
N ALA A 252 -12.15 -25.33 1.15
CA ALA A 252 -13.28 -24.42 1.08
C ALA A 252 -13.22 -23.45 -0.12
N MET A 253 -12.02 -23.11 -0.60
CA MET A 253 -11.85 -22.30 -1.81
C MET A 253 -12.37 -23.01 -3.08
N GLY A 254 -12.52 -24.34 -3.07
CA GLY A 254 -12.99 -25.18 -4.19
C GLY A 254 -12.08 -25.24 -5.42
N GLY A 255 -11.11 -24.33 -5.52
CA GLY A 255 -10.30 -24.07 -6.69
C GLY A 255 -9.70 -22.66 -6.64
N ILE A 256 -9.05 -22.29 -7.74
CA ILE A 256 -8.45 -20.98 -7.97
C ILE A 256 -8.84 -20.43 -9.35
N ILE A 257 -9.01 -19.12 -9.42
CA ILE A 257 -9.18 -18.34 -10.64
C ILE A 257 -7.97 -17.42 -10.78
N VAL A 258 -7.30 -17.49 -11.92
CA VAL A 258 -6.11 -16.68 -12.24
C VAL A 258 -6.37 -15.84 -13.49
N THR A 259 -6.06 -14.55 -13.43
CA THR A 259 -5.88 -13.70 -14.62
C THR A 259 -4.39 -13.51 -14.85
N TYR A 260 -3.88 -13.90 -16.02
CA TYR A 260 -2.44 -13.79 -16.34
C TYR A 260 -2.20 -13.60 -17.84
N SER A 261 -0.99 -13.20 -18.19
CA SER A 261 -0.42 -13.34 -19.53
C SER A 261 0.96 -14.02 -19.45
N SER A 262 1.30 -14.84 -20.43
CA SER A 262 2.65 -15.42 -20.59
C SER A 262 2.94 -15.71 -22.06
N SER A 263 4.18 -15.46 -22.49
CA SER A 263 4.66 -15.80 -23.84
C SER A 263 5.12 -17.25 -23.99
N MET A 264 5.07 -18.06 -22.93
CA MET A 264 5.19 -19.52 -22.96
C MET A 264 4.05 -20.19 -22.18
N GLY A 265 3.91 -21.52 -22.31
CA GLY A 265 3.06 -22.28 -21.40
C GLY A 265 3.71 -22.38 -20.03
N ALA A 266 2.91 -22.36 -18.97
CA ALA A 266 3.33 -22.48 -17.58
C ALA A 266 2.52 -23.57 -16.85
N THR A 267 2.96 -23.95 -15.66
CA THR A 267 2.18 -24.74 -14.70
C THR A 267 1.77 -23.87 -13.52
N LEU A 268 0.61 -24.19 -12.95
CA LEU A 268 0.17 -23.71 -11.64
C LEU A 268 0.20 -24.91 -10.70
N GLU A 269 1.11 -24.89 -9.74
CA GLU A 269 1.46 -26.04 -8.90
C GLU A 269 1.04 -25.79 -7.44
N LEU A 270 0.51 -26.84 -6.79
CA LEU A 270 0.16 -26.82 -5.37
C LEU A 270 1.38 -27.27 -4.56
N GLY A 271 2.01 -26.36 -3.81
CA GLY A 271 3.07 -26.68 -2.85
C GLY A 271 2.47 -27.10 -1.52
N LEU A 272 2.95 -28.21 -0.95
CA LEU A 272 2.36 -28.89 0.20
C LEU A 272 3.28 -28.85 1.44
N GLY A 273 4.30 -27.99 1.40
CA GLY A 273 5.34 -27.90 2.41
C GLY A 273 6.42 -28.98 2.23
N GLU A 274 7.64 -28.66 2.66
CA GLU A 274 8.86 -29.46 2.43
C GLU A 274 8.73 -30.95 2.80
N GLU A 275 8.04 -31.28 3.91
CA GLU A 275 7.86 -32.69 4.29
C GLU A 275 6.96 -33.46 3.32
N MET A 276 5.83 -32.86 2.90
CA MET A 276 4.87 -33.53 2.01
C MET A 276 5.37 -33.54 0.57
N ASP A 277 5.92 -32.43 0.07
CA ASP A 277 6.52 -32.31 -1.27
C ASP A 277 7.59 -33.41 -1.44
N ARG A 278 8.54 -33.52 -0.50
CA ARG A 278 9.55 -34.58 -0.50
C ARG A 278 8.94 -35.99 -0.40
N SER A 279 7.83 -36.19 0.31
CA SER A 279 7.18 -37.50 0.44
C SER A 279 6.53 -38.01 -0.85
N ILE A 280 6.08 -37.09 -1.73
CA ILE A 280 5.60 -37.40 -3.10
C ILE A 280 6.72 -37.30 -4.14
N GLY A 281 7.98 -37.21 -3.69
CA GLY A 281 9.15 -37.07 -4.55
C GLY A 281 9.30 -35.73 -5.24
N TYR A 282 8.54 -34.70 -4.84
CA TYR A 282 8.31 -33.42 -5.53
C TYR A 282 7.43 -33.50 -6.79
N ASP A 283 6.68 -34.59 -6.98
CA ASP A 283 5.65 -34.69 -8.03
C ASP A 283 4.37 -33.95 -7.62
N ASN A 284 4.47 -32.62 -7.46
CA ASN A 284 3.39 -31.76 -6.97
C ASN A 284 2.20 -31.70 -7.94
N PRO A 285 0.94 -31.79 -7.46
CA PRO A 285 -0.23 -31.63 -8.32
C PRO A 285 -0.30 -30.27 -8.99
N PHE A 286 -0.53 -30.24 -10.31
CA PHE A 286 -0.55 -29.02 -11.10
C PHE A 286 -1.66 -29.00 -12.15
N VAL A 287 -1.91 -27.80 -12.70
CA VAL A 287 -2.70 -27.57 -13.92
C VAL A 287 -1.87 -26.76 -14.93
N VAL A 288 -2.22 -26.87 -16.21
CA VAL A 288 -1.52 -26.15 -17.29
C VAL A 288 -2.14 -24.79 -17.55
N LEU A 289 -1.30 -23.75 -17.48
CA LEU A 289 -1.58 -22.39 -17.92
C LEU A 289 -1.13 -22.26 -19.40
N PRO A 290 -2.05 -22.25 -20.38
CA PRO A 290 -1.68 -22.11 -21.79
C PRO A 290 -1.03 -20.76 -22.10
N LYS A 291 -0.08 -20.74 -23.04
CA LYS A 291 0.50 -19.51 -23.60
C LYS A 291 -0.60 -18.52 -24.02
N ASN A 292 -0.54 -17.29 -23.52
CA ASN A 292 -1.41 -16.18 -23.94
C ASN A 292 -0.75 -14.83 -23.60
N THR A 293 -0.40 -14.03 -24.61
CA THR A 293 0.25 -12.72 -24.43
C THR A 293 -0.72 -11.57 -24.17
N ASN A 294 -2.03 -11.76 -24.36
CA ASN A 294 -3.02 -10.69 -24.34
C ASN A 294 -3.74 -10.56 -22.99
N GLY A 295 -3.52 -11.51 -22.08
CA GLY A 295 -4.29 -11.68 -20.84
C GLY A 295 -5.43 -12.68 -21.02
N ILE A 296 -5.55 -13.61 -20.08
CA ILE A 296 -6.63 -14.61 -20.04
C ILE A 296 -7.02 -14.91 -18.59
N VAL A 297 -8.32 -15.11 -18.37
CA VAL A 297 -8.86 -15.65 -17.12
C VAL A 297 -8.93 -17.18 -17.24
N LYS A 298 -8.41 -17.88 -16.24
CA LYS A 298 -8.45 -19.34 -16.15
C LYS A 298 -8.95 -19.75 -14.77
N GLU A 299 -10.00 -20.54 -14.77
CA GLU A 299 -10.60 -21.16 -13.59
C GLU A 299 -10.15 -22.62 -13.52
N PHE A 300 -9.82 -23.10 -12.31
CA PHE A 300 -9.43 -24.48 -12.05
C PHE A 300 -9.96 -24.94 -10.69
N LYS A 301 -10.68 -26.06 -10.66
CA LYS A 301 -11.09 -26.73 -9.42
C LYS A 301 -9.95 -27.56 -8.84
N TRP A 302 -9.96 -27.81 -7.53
CA TRP A 302 -8.96 -28.68 -6.90
C TRP A 302 -8.89 -30.09 -7.53
N SER A 303 -10.00 -30.67 -7.99
CA SER A 303 -10.00 -31.97 -8.71
C SER A 303 -9.37 -31.95 -10.12
N GLU A 304 -9.04 -30.77 -10.66
CA GLU A 304 -8.33 -30.66 -11.96
C GLU A 304 -6.81 -30.76 -11.80
N PHE A 305 -6.28 -30.48 -10.61
CA PHE A 305 -4.84 -30.57 -10.30
C PHE A 305 -4.40 -32.03 -10.19
N LYS A 306 -3.35 -32.39 -10.94
CA LYS A 306 -2.85 -33.77 -11.06
C LYS A 306 -1.34 -33.80 -11.06
N GLN A 307 -0.79 -34.86 -10.49
CA GLN A 307 0.64 -35.18 -10.56
C GLN A 307 1.02 -35.63 -11.98
N ALA A 308 2.30 -35.55 -12.33
CA ALA A 308 2.82 -36.07 -13.59
C ALA A 308 3.02 -37.59 -13.59
N GLY A 309 3.05 -38.24 -12.41
CA GLY A 309 3.10 -39.69 -12.25
C GLY A 309 4.51 -40.28 -12.23
N TRP A 310 5.47 -39.54 -11.67
CA TRP A 310 6.86 -39.97 -11.46
C TRP A 310 7.23 -40.11 -9.97
N GLY A 311 6.42 -39.57 -9.06
CA GLY A 311 6.51 -39.86 -7.63
C GLY A 311 5.90 -41.23 -7.27
N ASP A 312 6.44 -41.89 -6.23
CA ASP A 312 5.95 -43.19 -5.74
C ASP A 312 4.66 -43.09 -4.90
N VAL A 313 4.23 -41.88 -4.52
CA VAL A 313 3.07 -41.62 -3.67
C VAL A 313 2.06 -40.77 -4.42
N GLU A 314 0.88 -41.34 -4.69
CA GLU A 314 -0.24 -40.64 -5.30
C GLU A 314 -0.97 -39.74 -4.28
N ILE A 315 -1.31 -38.52 -4.70
CA ILE A 315 -2.19 -37.59 -4.00
C ILE A 315 -3.08 -36.85 -5.00
N THR A 316 -4.39 -36.81 -4.74
CA THR A 316 -5.33 -36.04 -5.58
C THR A 316 -5.23 -34.55 -5.27
N GLY A 317 -5.57 -33.68 -6.23
CA GLY A 317 -5.62 -32.24 -5.99
C GLY A 317 -6.59 -31.82 -4.86
N GLU A 318 -7.65 -32.59 -4.60
CA GLU A 318 -8.58 -32.37 -3.48
C GLU A 318 -8.00 -32.79 -2.11
N GLU A 319 -7.04 -33.71 -2.07
CA GLU A 319 -6.29 -34.06 -0.86
C GLU A 319 -5.11 -33.11 -0.64
N ALA A 320 -4.48 -32.68 -1.73
CA ALA A 320 -3.43 -31.67 -1.74
C ALA A 320 -3.94 -30.32 -1.20
N ALA A 321 -5.15 -29.90 -1.60
CA ALA A 321 -5.79 -28.70 -1.08
C ALA A 321 -6.00 -28.71 0.45
N LYS A 322 -6.07 -29.88 1.10
CA LYS A 322 -6.18 -30.01 2.57
C LYS A 322 -4.86 -29.78 3.32
N LYS A 323 -3.76 -29.66 2.58
CA LYS A 323 -2.38 -29.50 3.07
C LYS A 323 -1.66 -28.44 2.24
N LEU A 324 -2.36 -27.42 1.79
CA LEU A 324 -1.79 -26.43 0.88
C LEU A 324 -0.90 -25.46 1.65
N ALA A 325 0.37 -25.34 1.26
CA ALA A 325 1.31 -24.37 1.81
C ALA A 325 1.51 -23.18 0.87
N SER A 326 1.55 -23.40 -0.45
CA SER A 326 1.81 -22.35 -1.44
C SER A 326 1.17 -22.65 -2.79
N ILE A 327 0.97 -21.59 -3.58
CA ILE A 327 0.56 -21.69 -4.98
C ILE A 327 1.70 -21.10 -5.82
N ARG A 328 2.20 -21.91 -6.77
CA ARG A 328 3.43 -21.63 -7.53
C ARG A 328 3.15 -21.53 -9.02
N PHE A 329 3.52 -20.42 -9.65
CA PHE A 329 3.52 -20.21 -11.09
C PHE A 329 4.90 -20.55 -11.64
N ARG A 330 5.01 -21.61 -12.44
CA ARG A 330 6.29 -22.12 -12.94
C ARG A 330 6.31 -22.15 -14.45
N VAL A 331 7.36 -21.59 -15.05
CA VAL A 331 7.67 -21.78 -16.46
C VAL A 331 8.82 -22.78 -16.56
N GLN A 332 8.56 -23.93 -17.19
CA GLN A 332 9.57 -24.96 -17.46
C GLN A 332 9.70 -25.16 -18.97
N GLY A 333 10.93 -25.36 -19.46
CA GLY A 333 11.18 -25.49 -20.89
C GLY A 333 12.63 -25.80 -21.22
N LYS A 334 12.95 -25.79 -22.52
CA LYS A 334 14.29 -26.15 -22.99
C LYS A 334 15.32 -25.11 -22.60
N ASP A 335 16.57 -25.55 -22.47
CA ASP A 335 17.74 -24.70 -22.32
C ASP A 335 17.76 -23.53 -23.33
N GLY A 336 18.04 -22.32 -22.85
CA GLY A 336 18.04 -21.08 -23.63
C GLY A 336 16.65 -20.53 -24.00
N SER A 337 15.56 -21.11 -23.48
CA SER A 337 14.21 -20.56 -23.68
C SER A 337 14.06 -19.22 -22.95
N LYS A 338 13.52 -18.20 -23.64
CA LYS A 338 13.23 -16.89 -23.06
C LYS A 338 11.79 -16.50 -23.29
N GLY A 339 11.25 -15.68 -22.40
CA GLY A 339 9.92 -15.13 -22.52
C GLY A 339 9.56 -14.22 -21.36
N GLU A 340 8.30 -13.87 -21.26
CA GLU A 340 7.76 -12.89 -20.32
C GLU A 340 6.45 -13.41 -19.74
N PHE A 341 6.12 -13.00 -18.52
CA PHE A 341 4.85 -13.29 -17.86
C PHE A 341 4.37 -12.07 -17.06
N ASN A 342 3.07 -12.03 -16.75
CA ASN A 342 2.46 -11.11 -15.81
C ASN A 342 1.26 -11.82 -15.14
N ILE A 343 1.28 -11.96 -13.82
CA ILE A 343 0.15 -12.47 -13.01
C ILE A 343 -0.64 -11.27 -12.48
N LYS A 344 -1.88 -11.10 -12.94
CA LYS A 344 -2.66 -9.86 -12.80
C LYS A 344 -3.76 -9.91 -11.73
N ALA A 345 -4.35 -11.07 -11.51
CA ALA A 345 -5.38 -11.25 -10.48
C ALA A 345 -5.49 -12.72 -10.02
N ILE A 346 -5.86 -12.93 -8.76
CA ILE A 346 -6.00 -14.23 -8.11
C ILE A 346 -7.29 -14.23 -7.28
N LYS A 347 -8.13 -15.27 -7.40
CA LYS A 347 -9.37 -15.41 -6.60
C LYS A 347 -9.61 -16.87 -6.23
N ALA A 348 -10.29 -17.13 -5.10
CA ALA A 348 -10.88 -18.46 -4.86
C ALA A 348 -11.97 -18.77 -5.90
N TYR A 349 -12.14 -20.05 -6.25
CA TYR A 349 -13.20 -20.50 -7.16
C TYR A 349 -14.59 -20.43 -6.51
N ASN A 350 -14.67 -20.77 -5.22
CA ASN A 350 -15.86 -20.65 -4.37
C ASN A 350 -15.65 -19.58 -3.28
N PRO A 351 -15.81 -18.26 -3.58
CA PRO A 351 -15.66 -17.21 -2.57
C PRO A 351 -16.76 -17.18 -1.51
N SER A 352 -17.83 -17.98 -1.68
CA SER A 352 -19.02 -17.98 -0.81
C SER A 352 -19.05 -19.04 0.28
N ASP A 353 -18.03 -19.91 0.38
CA ASP A 353 -17.99 -21.06 1.30
C ASP A 353 -17.15 -20.83 2.59
N CYS A 354 -16.87 -19.58 2.98
CA CYS A 354 -16.16 -19.24 4.24
C CYS A 354 -16.83 -19.70 5.55
N ALA A 355 -17.85 -20.57 5.51
CA ALA A 355 -18.75 -20.86 6.63
C ALA A 355 -18.75 -22.33 7.08
N ALA A 356 -17.62 -23.04 7.02
CA ALA A 356 -17.47 -24.36 7.65
C ALA A 356 -16.01 -24.82 7.87
N PHE A 357 -15.31 -24.30 8.88
CA PHE A 357 -14.19 -25.04 9.50
C PHE A 357 -14.20 -24.88 11.02
N VAL A 358 -14.01 -26.00 11.73
CA VAL A 358 -13.91 -26.06 13.19
C VAL A 358 -12.62 -26.81 13.53
N PRO A 359 -11.57 -26.13 14.02
CA PRO A 359 -10.34 -26.81 14.41
C PRO A 359 -10.58 -27.74 15.61
N PRO A 360 -9.83 -28.86 15.72
CA PRO A 360 -9.99 -29.80 16.82
C PRO A 360 -9.52 -29.20 18.15
N VAL A 361 -10.48 -28.80 19.00
CA VAL A 361 -10.20 -28.27 20.34
C VAL A 361 -9.68 -29.39 21.25
N PHE A 362 -8.43 -29.26 21.72
CA PHE A 362 -7.92 -30.08 22.81
C PHE A 362 -8.70 -29.82 24.10
N SER A 363 -9.11 -30.91 24.76
CA SER A 363 -10.13 -30.90 25.81
C SER A 363 -9.73 -30.14 27.08
N SER A 364 -10.54 -29.15 27.46
CA SER A 364 -10.90 -28.97 28.87
C SER A 364 -12.36 -28.50 29.03
N SER A 365 -13.13 -29.30 29.76
CA SER A 365 -14.58 -29.30 29.84
C SER A 365 -15.25 -28.07 30.50
N SER A 366 -16.36 -27.57 29.93
CA SER A 366 -17.59 -27.19 30.68
C SER A 366 -18.85 -27.01 29.80
N LYS A 367 -19.66 -28.08 29.76
CA LYS A 367 -21.12 -28.23 29.46
C LYS A 367 -21.96 -27.04 28.89
N ASN A 368 -22.57 -27.28 27.72
CA ASN A 368 -23.95 -26.98 27.25
C ASN A 368 -24.53 -25.54 27.40
N VAL A 369 -25.33 -24.99 26.46
CA VAL A 369 -26.60 -25.53 25.91
C VAL A 369 -26.87 -25.11 24.44
N ASN A 370 -27.53 -26.03 23.71
CA ASN A 370 -28.40 -25.90 22.52
C ASN A 370 -29.13 -24.55 22.27
N SER A 371 -29.64 -24.19 21.06
CA SER A 371 -29.93 -24.97 19.83
C SER A 371 -30.31 -24.14 18.57
N SER A 372 -30.06 -24.73 17.39
CA SER A 372 -30.89 -24.77 16.15
C SER A 372 -31.20 -23.50 15.31
N SER A 373 -31.03 -23.70 14.00
CA SER A 373 -31.14 -22.75 12.88
C SER A 373 -32.53 -22.56 12.24
N SER A 374 -32.72 -21.47 11.48
CA SER A 374 -33.47 -21.45 10.20
C SER A 374 -32.99 -20.30 9.30
N LYS A 375 -33.10 -20.44 7.96
CA LYS A 375 -32.45 -19.59 6.94
C LYS A 375 -33.23 -18.30 6.58
N PRO A 376 -32.56 -17.24 6.08
CA PRO A 376 -33.20 -16.01 5.58
C PRO A 376 -33.52 -16.07 4.07
N VAL A 377 -34.30 -15.09 3.59
CA VAL A 377 -34.55 -14.78 2.16
C VAL A 377 -34.26 -13.30 1.89
N SER A 378 -33.83 -13.03 0.65
CA SER A 378 -33.05 -11.90 0.13
C SER A 378 -33.54 -10.45 0.25
N SER A 379 -32.56 -9.56 0.08
CA SER A 379 -32.55 -8.31 -0.73
C SER A 379 -33.28 -7.04 -0.28
N SER A 380 -32.55 -5.92 -0.21
CA SER A 380 -32.64 -4.85 -1.24
C SER A 380 -31.62 -3.69 -1.07
N SER A 381 -31.13 -3.21 -2.22
CA SER A 381 -30.64 -1.85 -2.56
C SER A 381 -29.85 -0.98 -1.55
N ILE A 382 -28.61 -0.67 -1.94
CA ILE A 382 -27.86 0.53 -1.48
C ILE A 382 -28.54 1.79 -2.02
N VAL A 383 -28.71 2.81 -1.18
CA VAL A 383 -29.15 4.15 -1.57
C VAL A 383 -27.98 5.13 -1.41
N ARG A 384 -27.56 5.77 -2.50
CA ARG A 384 -26.66 6.94 -2.45
C ARG A 384 -27.38 8.12 -1.82
N SER A 385 -26.70 8.93 -1.03
CA SER A 385 -27.14 10.30 -0.73
C SER A 385 -25.95 11.21 -0.48
N SER A 386 -25.77 12.14 -1.41
CA SER A 386 -24.97 13.36 -1.25
C SER A 386 -25.80 14.45 -0.56
N SER A 387 -25.13 15.52 -0.15
CA SER A 387 -25.63 16.82 0.37
C SER A 387 -25.89 16.97 1.88
N SER A 388 -24.97 17.72 2.50
CA SER A 388 -25.16 18.81 3.48
C SER A 388 -26.43 18.84 4.36
N GLY A 389 -26.26 18.72 5.68
CA GLY A 389 -27.18 19.30 6.65
C GLY A 389 -27.39 18.50 7.95
N GLU A 390 -26.70 18.92 9.01
CA GLU A 390 -26.96 18.63 10.45
C GLU A 390 -26.87 17.16 10.92
N ASN A 391 -26.16 16.96 12.04
CA ASN A 391 -25.71 15.67 12.59
C ASN A 391 -24.83 14.85 11.63
N ALA A 392 -23.58 15.28 11.48
CA ALA A 392 -22.51 14.45 10.92
C ALA A 392 -22.30 13.22 11.80
N VAL A 393 -22.92 12.09 11.43
CA VAL A 393 -22.61 10.78 12.00
C VAL A 393 -21.27 10.35 11.40
N GLY A 394 -20.26 10.10 12.23
CA GLY A 394 -18.98 9.62 11.75
C GLY A 394 -19.14 8.31 10.97
N ILE A 395 -18.36 8.13 9.91
CA ILE A 395 -18.37 6.88 9.15
C ILE A 395 -18.00 5.73 10.08
N LYS A 396 -18.73 4.63 9.98
CA LYS A 396 -18.44 3.45 10.80
C LYS A 396 -17.21 2.73 10.25
N PRO A 397 -16.41 2.09 11.12
CA PRO A 397 -15.28 1.31 10.66
C PRO A 397 -15.82 0.15 9.81
N ILE A 398 -15.21 -0.07 8.65
CA ILE A 398 -15.52 -1.23 7.79
C ILE A 398 -14.59 -2.41 8.09
N ASP A 399 -13.47 -2.13 8.74
CA ASP A 399 -12.51 -3.09 9.27
C ASP A 399 -12.04 -2.70 10.70
N SER A 400 -11.24 -3.51 11.37
CA SER A 400 -10.68 -3.15 12.68
C SER A 400 -9.55 -2.13 12.58
N PHE A 401 -9.56 -1.14 13.48
CA PHE A 401 -8.34 -0.40 13.84
C PHE A 401 -7.31 -1.40 14.39
N GLU A 402 -6.17 -1.54 13.74
CA GLU A 402 -5.09 -2.44 14.13
C GLU A 402 -4.07 -1.72 15.03
N THR A 403 -3.26 -2.48 15.76
CA THR A 403 -2.18 -1.87 16.54
C THR A 403 -1.00 -1.59 15.62
N TRP A 404 -0.78 -0.32 15.30
CA TRP A 404 0.41 0.13 14.60
C TRP A 404 1.61 0.14 15.53
N SER A 405 2.74 -0.36 15.04
CA SER A 405 4.05 -0.34 15.67
C SER A 405 5.05 0.16 14.63
N GLY A 406 5.74 1.26 14.93
CA GLY A 406 6.75 1.81 14.03
C GLY A 406 7.97 0.90 13.87
N ALA A 407 8.18 -0.03 14.80
CA ALA A 407 9.22 -1.07 14.69
C ALA A 407 8.91 -2.13 13.62
N ASP A 408 7.70 -2.10 13.04
CA ASP A 408 7.27 -2.98 11.96
C ASP A 408 7.59 -2.37 10.58
N GLY A 409 8.24 -1.20 10.53
CA GLY A 409 8.64 -0.49 9.30
C GLY A 409 7.51 0.20 8.54
N MET A 410 6.25 -0.03 8.90
CA MET A 410 5.10 0.52 8.19
C MET A 410 4.83 1.98 8.57
N GLU A 411 4.71 2.89 7.59
CA GLU A 411 4.36 4.29 7.86
C GLU A 411 2.88 4.46 8.26
N ARG A 412 1.97 3.83 7.52
CA ARG A 412 0.52 4.03 7.65
C ARG A 412 -0.06 3.20 8.80
N ILE A 413 -0.95 3.81 9.59
CA ILE A 413 -1.80 3.12 10.56
C ILE A 413 -3.02 2.52 9.86
N SER A 414 -3.26 1.22 10.00
CA SER A 414 -4.52 0.57 9.62
C SER A 414 -5.66 1.00 10.56
N THR A 415 -6.33 2.12 10.28
CA THR A 415 -7.36 2.69 11.18
C THR A 415 -8.71 1.97 11.12
N GLY A 416 -8.98 1.20 10.06
CA GLY A 416 -10.28 0.58 9.77
C GLY A 416 -11.34 1.54 9.19
N PHE A 417 -10.97 2.81 8.94
CA PHE A 417 -11.82 3.85 8.35
C PHE A 417 -11.26 4.30 7.01
N PHE A 418 -12.13 4.59 6.04
CA PHE A 418 -11.75 4.87 4.67
C PHE A 418 -12.54 6.05 4.11
N ALA A 419 -11.82 7.06 3.62
CA ALA A 419 -12.34 8.15 2.81
C ALA A 419 -11.86 8.03 1.34
N GLU A 420 -12.43 8.82 0.45
CA GLU A 420 -12.23 8.70 -1.01
C GLU A 420 -10.79 8.96 -1.48
N LYS A 421 -9.96 9.66 -0.70
CA LYS A 421 -8.53 9.89 -1.01
C LYS A 421 -7.56 8.90 -0.39
N GLU A 422 -8.05 7.97 0.43
CA GLU A 422 -7.29 6.88 1.07
C GLU A 422 -6.04 7.32 1.89
N ASP A 423 -5.95 8.60 2.23
CA ASP A 423 -4.90 9.24 3.03
C ASP A 423 -5.09 9.08 4.55
N GLY A 424 -6.14 8.35 4.98
CA GLY A 424 -6.34 7.97 6.38
C GLY A 424 -5.22 7.07 6.92
N GLY A 425 -4.73 7.41 8.11
CA GLY A 425 -3.69 6.68 8.82
C GLY A 425 -2.24 7.11 8.53
N TYR A 426 -2.00 8.01 7.56
CA TYR A 426 -0.67 8.59 7.33
C TYR A 426 -0.34 9.69 8.35
N TRP A 427 0.95 9.85 8.64
CA TRP A 427 1.45 10.85 9.58
C TRP A 427 1.65 12.21 8.92
N TYR A 428 1.39 13.28 9.67
CA TYR A 428 1.73 14.64 9.30
C TYR A 428 2.30 15.41 10.48
N GLU A 429 3.22 16.34 10.20
CA GLU A 429 3.63 17.35 11.18
C GLU A 429 2.70 18.57 11.16
N TYR A 430 2.58 19.24 12.30
CA TYR A 430 1.95 20.55 12.43
C TYR A 430 2.62 21.36 13.54
N ASN A 431 2.50 22.69 13.48
CA ASN A 431 3.18 23.59 14.40
C ASN A 431 2.35 24.86 14.65
N ASP A 432 2.98 25.88 15.23
CA ASP A 432 2.39 27.15 15.64
C ASP A 432 2.61 28.30 14.64
N SER A 433 3.05 28.04 13.41
CA SER A 433 3.42 29.07 12.43
C SER A 433 2.26 29.97 12.01
N GLU A 434 1.06 29.41 11.83
CA GLU A 434 -0.14 30.16 11.44
C GLU A 434 -0.56 31.20 12.50
N ASP A 435 -0.23 30.96 13.76
CA ASP A 435 -0.49 31.88 14.88
C ASP A 435 0.64 32.90 15.12
N GLY A 436 1.75 32.81 14.36
CA GLY A 436 2.94 33.66 14.51
C GLY A 436 4.08 33.05 15.32
N GLY A 437 3.98 31.76 15.65
CA GLY A 437 5.06 30.97 16.22
C GLY A 437 6.15 30.63 15.20
N LYS A 438 7.26 30.09 15.68
CA LYS A 438 8.44 29.72 14.86
C LYS A 438 8.98 28.35 15.26
N SER A 439 8.13 27.51 15.86
CA SER A 439 8.51 26.20 16.36
C SER A 439 8.62 25.19 15.22
N SER A 440 9.53 24.22 15.36
CA SER A 440 9.78 23.21 14.34
C SER A 440 10.19 21.87 14.95
N ILE A 441 10.09 20.81 14.15
CA ILE A 441 10.67 19.52 14.47
C ILE A 441 11.88 19.32 13.55
N ILE A 442 13.02 18.93 14.13
CA ILE A 442 14.16 18.42 13.38
C ILE A 442 14.05 16.90 13.36
N TRP A 443 13.78 16.39 12.17
CA TRP A 443 13.81 14.97 11.85
C TRP A 443 15.27 14.49 11.80
N PRO A 444 15.56 13.27 12.31
CA PRO A 444 16.92 12.73 12.29
C PRO A 444 17.40 12.45 10.86
N GLU A 445 16.45 12.01 10.01
CA GLU A 445 16.62 11.77 8.59
C GLU A 445 15.78 12.78 7.79
N PRO A 446 16.11 13.06 6.53
CA PRO A 446 15.23 13.81 5.64
C PRO A 446 13.87 13.09 5.53
N LEU A 447 12.77 13.82 5.69
CA LEU A 447 11.46 13.31 5.31
C LEU A 447 11.37 13.15 3.79
N GLY A 448 10.52 12.22 3.40
CA GLY A 448 10.15 11.98 2.01
C GLY A 448 10.79 10.75 1.39
N ASN A 449 10.07 10.22 0.41
CA ASN A 449 10.53 9.19 -0.51
C ASN A 449 10.24 9.65 -1.96
N GLU A 450 10.38 8.75 -2.92
CA GLU A 450 10.15 9.04 -4.35
C GLU A 450 8.67 9.26 -4.75
N TYR A 451 7.72 8.93 -3.87
CA TYR A 451 6.27 9.07 -4.07
C TYR A 451 5.67 10.26 -3.30
N ASP A 452 6.10 10.48 -2.06
CA ASP A 452 5.70 11.63 -1.24
C ASP A 452 6.92 12.26 -0.55
N ALA A 453 7.15 13.55 -0.80
CA ALA A 453 8.19 14.35 -0.17
C ALA A 453 7.97 14.62 1.33
N LYS A 454 6.82 14.22 1.90
CA LYS A 454 6.49 14.35 3.34
C LYS A 454 6.49 13.02 4.10
N SER A 455 6.72 11.90 3.42
CA SER A 455 6.73 10.56 4.03
C SER A 455 7.64 10.49 5.26
N PHE A 456 7.09 9.92 6.34
CA PHE A 456 7.77 9.62 7.59
C PHE A 456 8.50 8.28 7.56
N LEU A 457 8.35 7.47 6.51
CA LEU A 457 8.96 6.15 6.37
C LEU A 457 10.48 6.12 6.69
N PRO A 458 11.34 7.07 6.23
CA PRO A 458 12.77 7.05 6.56
C PRO A 458 13.06 7.21 8.05
N VAL A 459 12.21 7.94 8.77
CA VAL A 459 12.33 8.12 10.22
C VAL A 459 11.77 6.91 10.96
N ILE A 460 10.65 6.36 10.50
CA ILE A 460 9.96 5.23 11.14
C ILE A 460 10.81 3.97 11.05
N ASP A 461 11.36 3.64 9.88
CA ASP A 461 12.20 2.47 9.64
C ASP A 461 13.44 2.43 10.54
N ILE A 462 14.18 3.55 10.62
CA ILE A 462 15.44 3.62 11.39
C ILE A 462 15.19 3.76 12.91
N TYR A 463 14.11 4.44 13.34
CA TYR A 463 13.88 4.79 14.74
C TYR A 463 12.69 4.05 15.41
N GLY A 464 12.06 3.11 14.70
CA GLY A 464 10.95 2.30 15.19
C GLY A 464 9.73 3.13 15.60
N GLY A 465 9.48 4.24 14.92
CA GLY A 465 8.42 5.18 15.25
C GLY A 465 8.68 6.61 14.78
N VAL A 466 7.71 7.49 15.02
CA VAL A 466 7.80 8.91 14.65
C VAL A 466 8.71 9.65 15.63
N TYR A 467 10.01 9.59 15.35
CA TYR A 467 11.09 10.15 16.17
C TYR A 467 11.50 11.55 15.70
N GLY A 468 11.48 12.53 16.59
CA GLY A 468 11.87 13.90 16.27
C GLY A 468 12.52 14.65 17.41
N THR A 469 13.29 15.69 17.08
CA THR A 469 13.79 16.68 18.05
C THR A 469 12.98 17.97 17.92
N TYR A 470 12.12 18.26 18.90
CA TYR A 470 11.34 19.49 18.89
C TYR A 470 12.20 20.72 19.24
N GLN A 471 11.91 21.85 18.61
CA GLN A 471 12.42 23.18 18.98
C GLN A 471 11.24 24.13 19.10
N LEU A 472 11.00 24.64 20.31
CA LEU A 472 9.89 25.56 20.56
C LEU A 472 10.39 27.01 20.57
N ASN A 473 9.77 27.84 19.72
CA ASN A 473 10.10 29.25 19.59
C ASN A 473 8.80 30.05 19.50
N ALA A 474 8.56 30.87 20.51
CA ALA A 474 7.32 31.62 20.66
C ALA A 474 7.08 32.62 19.52
N GLY A 475 8.12 33.09 18.83
CA GLY A 475 7.96 34.12 17.81
C GLY A 475 7.24 35.34 18.36
N ASP A 476 6.02 35.58 17.86
CA ASP A 476 5.14 36.68 18.27
C ASP A 476 3.92 36.20 19.09
N LEU A 477 3.89 34.92 19.50
CA LEU A 477 2.77 34.29 20.23
C LEU A 477 2.56 34.90 21.63
N PRO A 478 1.30 35.12 22.04
CA PRO A 478 0.95 35.54 23.40
C PRO A 478 0.87 34.37 24.40
N TYR A 479 1.18 33.15 23.96
CA TYR A 479 1.06 31.90 24.72
C TYR A 479 2.26 30.97 24.45
N ASN A 480 2.33 29.81 25.12
CA ASN A 480 3.44 28.87 24.98
C ASN A 480 3.54 28.25 23.55
N PRO A 481 4.69 28.29 22.87
CA PRO A 481 4.90 27.65 21.58
C PRO A 481 4.63 26.15 21.57
N TYR A 482 4.29 25.59 20.39
CA TYR A 482 4.03 24.17 20.23
C TYR A 482 4.44 23.60 18.85
N VAL A 483 4.67 22.29 18.84
CA VAL A 483 4.72 21.44 17.64
C VAL A 483 3.91 20.17 17.89
N GLY A 484 3.62 19.40 16.85
CA GLY A 484 3.09 18.06 17.00
C GLY A 484 3.14 17.24 15.72
N VAL A 485 2.76 15.98 15.88
CA VAL A 485 2.46 15.06 14.78
C VAL A 485 1.05 14.53 14.94
N GLY A 486 0.37 14.23 13.85
CA GLY A 486 -0.97 13.66 13.89
C GLY A 486 -1.19 12.67 12.77
N PHE A 487 -2.31 11.98 12.84
CA PHE A 487 -2.87 11.20 11.75
C PHE A 487 -4.39 11.36 11.73
N ASP A 488 -4.96 11.30 10.54
CA ASP A 488 -6.41 11.34 10.34
C ASP A 488 -6.97 9.92 10.33
N LEU A 489 -8.17 9.71 10.89
CA LEU A 489 -8.74 8.37 11.00
C LEU A 489 -9.19 7.85 9.63
N ALA A 490 -10.06 8.60 8.95
CA ALA A 490 -10.58 8.21 7.63
C ALA A 490 -9.78 8.82 6.47
N GLY A 491 -9.14 9.97 6.68
CA GLY A 491 -8.59 10.80 5.62
C GLY A 491 -9.63 11.78 5.04
N HIS A 492 -9.47 12.15 3.79
CA HIS A 492 -10.23 13.22 3.13
C HIS A 492 -11.16 12.72 2.01
N ASP A 493 -12.26 13.44 1.77
CA ASP A 493 -13.13 13.24 0.61
C ASP A 493 -12.46 13.73 -0.70
N ALA A 494 -13.08 13.46 -1.86
CA ALA A 494 -12.55 13.93 -3.16
C ALA A 494 -12.31 15.46 -3.21
N ASN A 495 -13.06 16.25 -2.44
CA ASN A 495 -12.92 17.71 -2.36
C ASN A 495 -11.78 18.16 -1.42
N GLY A 496 -11.22 17.27 -0.61
CA GLY A 496 -10.21 17.59 0.41
C GLY A 496 -10.80 18.00 1.77
N ASN A 497 -12.06 17.66 2.06
CA ASN A 497 -12.63 17.82 3.40
C ASN A 497 -12.32 16.60 4.26
N LEU A 498 -11.92 16.81 5.51
CA LEU A 498 -11.69 15.74 6.48
C LEU A 498 -12.97 14.94 6.73
N VAL A 499 -12.90 13.62 6.62
CA VAL A 499 -14.03 12.72 6.91
C VAL A 499 -13.98 12.28 8.37
N LEU A 500 -15.09 12.45 9.08
CA LEU A 500 -15.21 12.10 10.49
C LEU A 500 -15.56 10.62 10.67
N ALA A 501 -15.01 9.98 11.71
CA ALA A 501 -15.12 8.55 11.98
C ALA A 501 -15.82 8.24 13.33
N ASP A 502 -16.56 7.12 13.41
CA ASP A 502 -17.13 6.57 14.65
C ASP A 502 -16.17 5.56 15.31
N ALA A 503 -15.16 6.11 15.98
CA ALA A 503 -14.17 5.42 16.81
C ALA A 503 -14.73 4.89 18.15
N SER A 504 -16.03 5.03 18.44
CA SER A 504 -16.63 4.58 19.72
C SER A 504 -16.35 3.10 20.02
N SER A 505 -16.30 2.26 18.99
CA SER A 505 -16.02 0.82 19.09
C SER A 505 -14.60 0.48 19.55
N MET A 506 -13.69 1.46 19.55
CA MET A 506 -12.32 1.29 20.07
C MET A 506 -12.25 1.42 21.59
N GLU A 507 -13.30 1.90 22.27
CA GLU A 507 -13.41 2.27 23.70
C GLU A 507 -12.36 3.26 24.26
N GLY A 508 -11.25 3.44 23.54
CA GLY A 508 -10.09 4.26 23.89
C GLY A 508 -8.92 4.00 22.94
N ILE A 509 -7.74 4.51 23.31
CA ILE A 509 -6.47 4.22 22.63
C ILE A 509 -5.37 3.81 23.60
N CYS A 510 -4.41 3.08 23.07
CA CYS A 510 -3.13 2.79 23.66
C CYS A 510 -2.02 3.46 22.85
N VAL A 511 -1.05 4.07 23.53
CA VAL A 511 0.07 4.77 22.89
C VAL A 511 1.38 4.34 23.54
N GLY A 512 2.27 3.74 22.75
CA GLY A 512 3.68 3.51 23.09
C GLY A 512 4.51 4.72 22.69
N TYR A 513 5.28 5.30 23.62
CA TYR A 513 6.03 6.53 23.39
C TYR A 513 7.26 6.69 24.29
N TYR A 514 8.13 7.58 23.84
CA TYR A 514 9.21 8.22 24.61
C TYR A 514 9.04 9.73 24.45
N SER A 515 9.30 10.54 25.49
CA SER A 515 9.41 11.99 25.32
C SER A 515 10.13 12.71 26.47
N ASP A 516 10.96 13.69 26.11
CA ASP A 516 11.56 14.67 27.00
C ASP A 516 10.57 15.72 27.53
N ALA A 517 9.40 15.85 26.93
CA ALA A 517 8.31 16.70 27.39
C ALA A 517 7.02 15.88 27.57
N PRO A 518 6.07 16.34 28.40
CA PRO A 518 4.71 15.79 28.34
C PRO A 518 4.09 16.05 26.96
N ILE A 519 3.40 15.05 26.42
CA ILE A 519 2.64 15.16 25.17
C ILE A 519 1.15 15.25 25.51
N THR A 520 0.43 16.15 24.86
CA THR A 520 -1.03 16.22 24.88
C THR A 520 -1.56 15.45 23.67
N VAL A 521 -2.46 14.50 23.88
CA VAL A 521 -3.17 13.80 22.79
C VAL A 521 -4.54 14.45 22.63
N GLU A 522 -4.80 15.00 21.45
CA GLU A 522 -5.99 15.83 21.16
C GLU A 522 -6.89 15.14 20.13
N MET A 523 -8.21 15.17 20.38
CA MET A 523 -9.24 14.62 19.49
C MET A 523 -9.73 15.71 18.54
N GLY A 524 -9.24 15.70 17.30
CA GLY A 524 -9.58 16.70 16.29
C GLY A 524 -10.86 16.37 15.53
N PHE A 525 -11.64 17.39 15.20
CA PHE A 525 -12.88 17.33 14.40
C PHE A 525 -12.74 18.02 13.04
N GLY A 526 -11.54 18.52 12.72
CA GLY A 526 -11.28 19.33 11.55
C GLY A 526 -11.61 20.81 11.79
N GLU A 527 -10.94 21.66 11.02
CA GLU A 527 -10.82 23.11 11.24
C GLU A 527 -12.14 23.82 11.57
N THR A 528 -13.22 23.54 10.83
CA THR A 528 -14.52 24.18 11.08
C THR A 528 -15.08 23.89 12.47
N LYS A 529 -15.02 22.63 12.92
CA LYS A 529 -15.60 22.23 14.21
C LYS A 529 -14.65 22.49 15.37
N ASP A 530 -13.34 22.33 15.15
CA ASP A 530 -12.32 22.71 16.13
C ASP A 530 -12.44 24.21 16.47
N ARG A 531 -12.58 25.08 15.45
CA ARG A 531 -12.80 26.52 15.62
C ARG A 531 -14.14 26.88 16.28
N GLU A 532 -15.22 26.13 16.06
CA GLU A 532 -16.49 26.30 16.81
C GLU A 532 -16.33 26.03 18.31
N LEU A 533 -15.42 25.13 18.68
CA LEU A 533 -15.03 24.84 20.06
C LEU A 533 -13.98 25.84 20.60
N GLU A 534 -13.65 26.88 19.82
CA GLU A 534 -12.53 27.81 20.03
C GLU A 534 -11.17 27.09 20.13
N TYR A 535 -11.04 25.86 19.61
CA TYR A 535 -9.94 24.89 19.76
C TYR A 535 -9.78 24.26 21.16
N ASP A 536 -10.76 24.42 22.07
CA ASP A 536 -10.85 23.66 23.33
C ASP A 536 -11.39 22.25 23.05
N VAL A 537 -10.63 21.44 22.32
CA VAL A 537 -10.97 20.06 21.97
C VAL A 537 -10.71 19.08 23.13
N PRO A 538 -11.39 17.92 23.19
CA PRO A 538 -11.13 16.91 24.20
C PRO A 538 -9.70 16.37 24.10
N LEU A 539 -8.99 16.35 25.23
CA LEU A 539 -7.58 15.95 25.29
C LEU A 539 -7.26 15.02 26.47
N ALA A 540 -6.22 14.23 26.30
CA ALA A 540 -5.57 13.42 27.33
C ALA A 540 -4.08 13.76 27.39
N ARG A 541 -3.37 13.36 28.45
CA ARG A 541 -1.95 13.73 28.65
C ARG A 541 -1.06 12.52 28.89
N LEU A 542 -0.10 12.33 27.98
CA LEU A 542 1.07 11.48 28.17
C LEU A 542 2.06 12.23 29.07
N PRO A 543 2.44 11.69 30.25
CA PRO A 543 3.49 12.28 31.07
C PRO A 543 4.85 12.32 30.34
N LYS A 544 5.79 13.15 30.80
CA LYS A 544 7.20 13.02 30.37
C LYS A 544 7.69 11.60 30.69
N SER A 545 8.31 10.91 29.74
CA SER A 545 8.96 9.62 29.96
C SER A 545 10.21 9.48 29.11
N THR A 546 11.40 9.55 29.74
CA THR A 546 12.70 9.34 29.08
C THR A 546 13.11 7.86 29.06
N ALA A 547 12.14 6.96 29.15
CA ALA A 547 12.24 5.54 28.89
C ALA A 547 10.99 5.14 28.10
N GLY A 548 11.15 4.24 27.13
CA GLY A 548 10.02 3.73 26.34
C GLY A 548 8.95 3.15 27.27
N THR A 549 7.72 3.63 27.12
CA THR A 549 6.58 3.23 27.95
C THR A 549 5.30 3.28 27.14
N TYR A 550 4.23 2.68 27.64
CA TYR A 550 2.90 2.83 27.06
C TYR A 550 1.93 3.49 28.03
N LYS A 551 0.88 4.10 27.48
CA LYS A 551 -0.29 4.58 28.21
C LYS A 551 -1.57 4.15 27.53
N GLU A 552 -2.56 3.87 28.38
CA GLU A 552 -3.92 3.50 28.01
C GLU A 552 -4.83 4.68 28.38
N PHE A 553 -5.72 5.07 27.48
CA PHE A 553 -6.75 6.08 27.73
C PHE A 553 -8.08 5.57 27.21
N LYS A 554 -9.10 5.56 28.04
CA LYS A 554 -10.48 5.40 27.59
C LYS A 554 -10.95 6.70 26.94
N TRP A 555 -11.96 6.64 26.08
CA TRP A 555 -12.61 7.85 25.58
C TRP A 555 -13.14 8.75 26.73
N SER A 556 -13.54 8.17 27.87
CA SER A 556 -13.93 8.91 29.08
C SER A 556 -12.81 9.73 29.75
N ASP A 557 -11.56 9.47 29.41
CA ASP A 557 -10.40 10.15 29.99
C ASP A 557 -10.08 11.45 29.25
N PHE A 558 -10.52 11.58 27.99
CA PHE A 558 -10.38 12.78 27.17
C PHE A 558 -11.39 13.84 27.56
N LYS A 559 -10.89 15.03 27.90
CA LYS A 559 -11.68 16.14 28.45
C LYS A 559 -11.21 17.46 27.87
N GLN A 560 -12.15 18.35 27.54
CA GLN A 560 -11.83 19.74 27.21
C GLN A 560 -11.16 20.42 28.42
N ALA A 561 -10.21 21.31 28.17
CA ALA A 561 -9.52 22.03 29.25
C ALA A 561 -10.39 23.17 29.82
N GLY A 562 -11.46 23.55 29.13
CA GLY A 562 -12.59 24.32 29.67
C GLY A 562 -12.56 25.82 29.39
N TRP A 563 -11.60 26.29 28.61
CA TRP A 563 -11.43 27.70 28.24
C TRP A 563 -12.27 28.12 27.03
N GLY A 564 -12.63 27.18 26.16
CA GLY A 564 -13.45 27.44 24.98
C GLY A 564 -14.92 27.62 25.34
N ARG A 565 -15.57 28.59 24.69
CA ARG A 565 -16.96 28.98 24.92
C ARG A 565 -17.97 28.20 24.06
N GLY A 566 -17.48 27.35 23.16
CA GLY A 566 -18.30 26.44 22.37
C GLY A 566 -19.03 25.38 23.19
N GLU A 567 -19.72 24.49 22.49
CA GLU A 567 -20.42 23.35 23.10
C GLU A 567 -19.47 22.48 23.93
N LYS A 568 -19.98 21.89 25.02
CA LYS A 568 -19.20 20.95 25.83
C LYS A 568 -19.33 19.54 25.27
N VAL A 569 -18.19 18.98 24.87
CA VAL A 569 -18.04 17.68 24.21
C VAL A 569 -17.21 16.78 25.12
N SER A 570 -17.76 15.65 25.56
CA SER A 570 -17.00 14.61 26.25
C SER A 570 -16.20 13.77 25.25
N GLY A 571 -15.14 13.08 25.69
CA GLY A 571 -14.39 12.21 24.78
C GLY A 571 -15.21 11.06 24.20
N GLU A 572 -16.24 10.55 24.89
CA GLU A 572 -17.18 9.54 24.34
C GLU A 572 -18.17 10.12 23.33
N GLN A 573 -18.43 11.43 23.37
CA GLN A 573 -19.14 12.13 22.30
C GLN A 573 -18.20 12.37 21.12
N ALA A 574 -16.96 12.80 21.40
CA ALA A 574 -15.94 13.07 20.41
C ALA A 574 -15.61 11.84 19.56
N ALA A 575 -15.49 10.67 20.19
CA ALA A 575 -15.19 9.40 19.53
C ALA A 575 -16.21 9.00 18.45
N LYS A 576 -17.42 9.58 18.42
CA LYS A 576 -18.46 9.27 17.41
C LYS A 576 -18.27 10.02 16.10
N THR A 577 -17.44 11.06 16.12
CA THR A 577 -17.22 12.01 15.01
C THR A 577 -15.76 12.43 14.96
N LEU A 578 -14.84 11.52 15.30
CA LEU A 578 -13.42 11.79 15.44
C LEU A 578 -12.79 11.90 14.05
N GLY A 579 -12.20 13.06 13.73
CA GLY A 579 -11.45 13.24 12.49
C GLY A 579 -10.01 12.77 12.62
N SER A 580 -9.34 13.14 13.71
CA SER A 580 -7.91 12.91 13.88
C SER A 580 -7.44 12.76 15.33
N LEU A 581 -6.29 12.12 15.50
CA LEU A 581 -5.56 12.07 16.76
C LEU A 581 -4.23 12.81 16.60
N LYS A 582 -4.02 13.84 17.43
CA LYS A 582 -2.89 14.76 17.33
C LYS A 582 -2.05 14.75 18.61
N PHE A 583 -0.75 14.61 18.48
CA PHE A 583 0.24 14.51 19.56
C PHE A 583 1.01 15.83 19.69
N LYS A 584 0.52 16.75 20.53
CA LYS A 584 1.08 18.09 20.73
C LYS A 584 2.12 18.13 21.86
N ILE A 585 3.27 18.74 21.58
CA ILE A 585 4.27 19.15 22.58
C ILE A 585 4.19 20.67 22.71
N GLN A 586 3.77 21.15 23.88
CA GLN A 586 3.61 22.58 24.17
C GLN A 586 4.26 22.92 25.52
N GLU A 587 5.37 23.66 25.48
CA GLU A 587 6.18 24.04 26.63
C GLU A 587 6.66 25.50 26.47
N LYS A 588 7.57 25.96 27.33
CA LYS A 588 8.05 27.35 27.30
C LYS A 588 8.90 27.64 26.06
N ASP A 589 8.96 28.91 25.68
CA ASP A 589 9.91 29.43 24.69
C ASP A 589 11.36 28.97 24.94
N GLY A 590 12.05 28.58 23.86
CA GLY A 590 13.40 28.03 23.89
C GLY A 590 13.51 26.58 24.39
N SER A 591 12.39 25.89 24.64
CA SER A 591 12.43 24.47 25.02
C SER A 591 12.83 23.59 23.83
N MET A 592 13.73 22.64 24.09
CA MET A 592 14.17 21.62 23.13
C MET A 592 14.21 20.25 23.80
N GLY A 593 14.05 19.20 23.01
CA GLY A 593 14.14 17.81 23.47
C GLY A 593 13.69 16.82 22.40
N LYS A 594 13.69 15.55 22.75
CA LYS A 594 13.36 14.44 21.84
C LYS A 594 12.00 13.83 22.17
N PHE A 595 11.33 13.28 21.17
CA PHE A 595 10.16 12.44 21.32
C PHE A 595 10.19 11.28 20.32
N ASN A 596 9.44 10.22 20.61
CA ASN A 596 9.14 9.14 19.68
C ASN A 596 7.71 8.64 19.95
N ILE A 597 6.85 8.60 18.94
CA ILE A 597 5.59 7.83 18.98
C ILE A 597 5.88 6.48 18.33
N MET A 598 6.02 5.44 19.17
CA MET A 598 6.49 4.11 18.76
C MET A 598 5.36 3.18 18.37
N ALA A 599 4.17 3.35 18.97
CA ALA A 599 3.02 2.50 18.68
C ALA A 599 1.68 3.17 19.04
N VAL A 600 0.62 2.85 18.30
CA VAL A 600 -0.75 3.34 18.53
C VAL A 600 -1.74 2.21 18.23
N GLY A 601 -2.64 1.90 19.17
CA GLY A 601 -3.64 0.85 19.00
C GLY A 601 -4.95 1.11 19.76
N PRO A 602 -5.99 0.29 19.56
CA PRO A 602 -7.27 0.45 20.25
C PRO A 602 -7.20 -0.12 21.68
N TYR A 603 -7.91 0.52 22.62
CA TYR A 603 -8.08 0.01 23.99
C TYR A 603 -9.41 -0.75 24.10
N ARG A 604 -9.44 -2.07 23.93
CA ARG A 604 -10.70 -2.84 23.89
C ARG A 604 -10.74 -3.89 25.00
N ASN A 605 -11.94 -4.15 25.54
CA ASN A 605 -12.18 -5.21 26.55
C ASN A 605 -11.33 -5.07 27.83
N GLY A 606 -10.85 -3.87 28.14
CA GLY A 606 -10.08 -3.58 29.35
C GLY A 606 -8.55 -3.75 29.22
N ASN A 607 -8.01 -3.99 28.02
CA ASN A 607 -6.57 -4.01 27.77
C ASN A 607 -6.20 -3.40 26.41
N CYS A 608 -4.91 -3.26 26.17
CA CYS A 608 -4.35 -3.15 24.83
C CYS A 608 -4.09 -4.56 24.28
N SER A 609 -4.37 -4.78 23.00
CA SER A 609 -3.70 -5.84 22.24
C SER A 609 -2.18 -5.66 22.37
N VAL A 610 -1.41 -6.75 22.42
CA VAL A 610 -0.02 -6.75 22.90
C VAL A 610 0.85 -5.76 22.13
N LEU A 611 1.12 -4.59 22.74
CA LEU A 611 2.09 -3.62 22.23
C LEU A 611 3.49 -4.20 22.38
N SER A 612 4.05 -4.69 21.29
CA SER A 612 5.47 -5.06 21.19
C SER A 612 6.32 -3.80 21.35
N MET A 613 6.76 -3.51 22.57
CA MET A 613 7.75 -2.45 22.79
C MET A 613 9.14 -2.97 22.42
N ALA A 614 9.48 -2.91 21.13
CA ALA A 614 10.86 -3.00 20.69
C ALA A 614 11.66 -1.84 21.33
N PRO A 615 12.77 -2.10 22.05
CA PRO A 615 13.57 -1.06 22.64
C PRO A 615 14.44 -0.39 21.57
N VAL A 616 13.91 0.62 20.88
CA VAL A 616 14.72 1.42 19.95
C VAL A 616 15.38 2.58 20.70
N LEU A 617 16.64 2.36 21.07
CA LEU A 617 17.59 3.39 21.50
C LEU A 617 18.97 3.08 20.88
N PRO A 618 19.64 4.09 20.32
CA PRO A 618 21.06 4.32 20.58
C PRO A 618 21.27 4.91 22.00
#